data_AF-A0A969YP75-F1
#
_entry.id   AF-A0A969YP75-F1
#
_cell.length_a   1.000
_cell.length_b   1.000
_cell.length_c   1.000
_cell.angle_alpha   90.00
_cell.angle_beta   90.00
_cell.angle_gamma   90.00
#
_symmetry.space_group_name_H-M   'P 1'
#
loop_
_entity.id
_entity.type
_entity.pdbx_description
1 polymer ?
#
loop_
_entity_poly.entity_id
_entity_poly.type
_entity_poly.pdbx_seq_one_letter_code
_entity_poly.pdbx_strand_id
1 'polypeptide(L)'
;MTDLAKRRITDMETRQRPLSLVLEILPGQAGEGLIDVYEPGSYEGMSLGKLIEETLGRTNWSIEDRQILDDIRRQMDGGRLICRGAEIQGNAQHWAVLEETESGEAYWYVAVRVIKPQEGGLCASDGVC
;
A
#
# COMPACT_ATOMS: atom_id res chain seq x y z
N MET A 1 -26.93 -28.32 -2.59
CA MET A 1 -26.67 -27.48 -3.78
C MET A 1 -26.77 -25.99 -3.42
N THR A 2 -26.06 -25.51 -2.38
CA THR A 2 -26.45 -24.25 -1.72
C THR A 2 -25.29 -23.34 -1.31
N ASP A 3 -24.04 -23.76 -1.50
CA ASP A 3 -22.88 -23.01 -1.03
C ASP A 3 -22.35 -22.00 -2.08
N LEU A 4 -22.32 -22.41 -3.35
CA LEU A 4 -21.80 -21.61 -4.45
C LEU A 4 -22.67 -20.38 -4.78
N ALA A 5 -23.99 -20.50 -4.61
CA ALA A 5 -24.93 -19.41 -4.82
C ALA A 5 -24.82 -18.36 -3.70
N LYS A 6 -24.61 -18.81 -2.46
CA LYS A 6 -24.42 -17.93 -1.30
C LYS A 6 -23.17 -17.07 -1.46
N ARG A 7 -22.06 -17.69 -1.89
CA ARG A 7 -20.79 -17.01 -2.20
C ARG A 7 -20.92 -15.95 -3.31
N ARG A 8 -21.67 -16.25 -4.38
CA ARG A 8 -21.89 -15.28 -5.47
C ARG A 8 -22.78 -14.11 -5.07
N ILE A 9 -23.73 -14.31 -4.16
CA ILE A 9 -24.61 -13.24 -3.66
C ILE A 9 -23.83 -12.32 -2.73
N THR A 10 -22.99 -12.86 -1.83
CA THR A 10 -22.09 -12.03 -1.00
C THR A 10 -21.12 -11.23 -1.86
N ASP A 11 -20.48 -11.83 -2.89
CA ASP A 11 -19.59 -11.13 -3.82
C ASP A 11 -20.26 -9.96 -4.57
N MET A 12 -21.58 -10.06 -4.82
CA MET A 12 -22.35 -8.99 -5.47
C MET A 12 -22.89 -7.93 -4.49
N GLU A 13 -23.14 -8.28 -3.22
CA GLU A 13 -23.52 -7.32 -2.16
C GLU A 13 -22.32 -6.56 -1.58
N THR A 14 -21.13 -7.18 -1.43
CA THR A 14 -19.90 -6.45 -1.04
C THR A 14 -19.43 -5.49 -2.12
N ARG A 15 -19.78 -5.71 -3.39
CA ARG A 15 -19.57 -4.72 -4.45
C ARG A 15 -20.45 -3.47 -4.33
N GLN A 16 -21.45 -3.46 -3.46
CA GLN A 16 -22.39 -2.33 -3.29
C GLN A 16 -22.20 -1.53 -2.01
N ARG A 17 -21.53 -2.07 -0.99
CA ARG A 17 -21.20 -1.29 0.22
C ARG A 17 -19.77 -0.76 0.09
N PRO A 18 -19.56 0.56 0.18
CA PRO A 18 -18.21 1.10 0.16
C PRO A 18 -17.51 0.62 1.44
N LEU A 19 -16.38 -0.08 1.27
CA LEU A 19 -15.59 -0.66 2.35
C LEU A 19 -14.46 0.30 2.73
N SER A 20 -13.97 0.23 3.96
CA SER A 20 -12.77 0.97 4.35
C SER A 20 -11.56 0.47 3.57
N LEU A 21 -10.61 1.36 3.31
CA LEU A 21 -9.33 1.04 2.69
C LEU A 21 -8.20 1.23 3.71
N VAL A 22 -7.50 0.15 4.00
CA VAL A 22 -6.27 0.14 4.80
C VAL A 22 -5.09 0.25 3.83
N LEU A 23 -4.34 1.33 3.95
CA LEU A 23 -3.10 1.57 3.22
C LEU A 23 -1.93 1.35 4.18
N GLU A 24 -0.99 0.50 3.79
CA GLU A 24 0.27 0.29 4.51
C GLU A 24 1.45 0.65 3.62
N ILE A 25 2.31 1.55 4.09
CA ILE A 25 3.51 2.01 3.38
C ILE A 25 4.74 1.47 4.10
N LEU A 26 5.45 0.56 3.45
CA LEU A 26 6.60 -0.16 3.98
C LEU A 26 7.90 0.45 3.47
N PRO A 27 8.81 0.91 4.35
CA PRO A 27 10.15 1.32 3.93
C PRO A 27 11.00 0.09 3.59
N GLY A 28 11.29 -0.12 2.31
CA GLY A 28 12.22 -1.12 1.82
C GLY A 28 11.79 -2.54 2.13
N GLN A 29 12.65 -3.26 2.86
CA GLN A 29 12.43 -4.63 3.31
C GLN A 29 11.95 -4.71 4.77
N ALA A 30 11.49 -3.60 5.35
CA ALA A 30 10.95 -3.59 6.70
C ALA A 30 9.76 -4.56 6.83
N GLY A 31 9.62 -5.12 8.03
CA GLY A 31 8.49 -5.96 8.44
C GLY A 31 7.29 -5.19 8.98
N GLU A 32 7.45 -3.88 9.19
CA GLU A 32 6.42 -2.96 9.68
C GLU A 32 6.41 -1.69 8.82
N GLY A 33 5.22 -1.14 8.59
CA GLY A 33 4.99 0.03 7.76
C GLY A 33 4.08 1.05 8.42
N LEU A 34 3.98 2.22 7.80
CA LEU A 34 3.06 3.26 8.22
C LEU A 34 1.65 2.90 7.74
N ILE A 35 0.72 2.69 8.67
CA ILE A 35 -0.66 2.31 8.37
C ILE A 35 -1.57 3.55 8.45
N ASP A 36 -2.43 3.68 7.44
CA ASP A 36 -3.49 4.67 7.40
C ASP A 36 -4.80 4.03 6.93
N VAL A 37 -5.91 4.51 7.49
CA VAL A 37 -7.25 3.98 7.19
C VAL A 37 -8.09 5.08 6.56
N TYR A 38 -8.62 4.78 5.39
CA TYR A 38 -9.52 5.65 4.63
C TYR A 38 -10.95 5.14 4.76
N GLU A 39 -11.85 6.07 5.11
CA GLU A 39 -13.27 5.78 5.22
C GLU A 39 -13.90 5.57 3.84
N PRO A 40 -14.95 4.74 3.76
CA PRO A 40 -15.81 4.66 2.59
C PRO A 40 -16.24 6.04 2.07
N GLY A 41 -16.05 6.31 0.78
CA GLY A 41 -16.33 7.59 0.12
C GLY A 41 -15.17 8.59 0.10
N SER A 42 -14.06 8.33 0.81
CA SER A 42 -12.92 9.25 0.89
C SER A 42 -11.79 8.96 -0.10
N TYR A 43 -11.71 7.73 -0.64
CA TYR A 43 -10.58 7.28 -1.46
C TYR A 43 -11.00 6.85 -2.88
N GLU A 44 -12.30 6.68 -3.11
CA GLU A 44 -12.86 6.19 -4.35
C GLU A 44 -12.57 7.18 -5.48
N GLY A 45 -11.97 6.68 -6.57
CA GLY A 45 -11.54 7.53 -7.70
C GLY A 45 -10.16 8.16 -7.52
N MET A 46 -9.51 8.02 -6.36
CA MET A 46 -8.16 8.51 -6.14
C MET A 46 -7.10 7.52 -6.62
N SER A 47 -6.03 8.06 -7.19
CA SER A 47 -4.86 7.25 -7.49
C SER A 47 -4.16 6.79 -6.20
N LEU A 48 -3.51 5.63 -6.26
CA LEU A 48 -2.74 5.13 -5.12
C LEU A 48 -1.62 6.11 -4.71
N GLY A 49 -0.99 6.77 -5.69
CA GLY A 49 0.02 7.80 -5.43
C GLY A 49 -0.54 8.98 -4.62
N LYS A 50 -1.74 9.45 -4.94
CA LYS A 50 -2.38 10.55 -4.19
C LYS A 50 -2.70 10.17 -2.74
N LEU A 51 -3.18 8.95 -2.50
CA LEU A 51 -3.43 8.46 -1.13
C LEU A 51 -2.12 8.38 -0.33
N ILE A 52 -1.05 7.92 -0.96
CA ILE A 52 0.27 7.89 -0.33
C ILE A 52 0.73 9.31 0.01
N GLU A 53 0.63 10.26 -0.92
CA GLU A 53 0.97 11.67 -0.67
C GLU A 53 0.15 12.26 0.50
N GLU A 54 -1.16 11.99 0.56
CA GLU A 54 -2.01 12.45 1.66
C GLU A 54 -1.59 11.83 3.00
N THR A 55 -1.36 10.51 3.05
CA THR A 55 -0.88 9.82 4.25
C THR A 55 0.45 10.37 4.73
N LEU A 56 1.44 10.55 3.84
CA LEU A 56 2.76 11.08 4.17
C LEU A 56 2.74 12.57 4.55
N GLY A 57 1.68 13.30 4.17
CA GLY A 57 1.43 14.70 4.51
C GLY A 57 0.77 14.89 5.87
N ARG A 58 0.23 13.83 6.50
CA ARG A 58 -0.37 13.92 7.84
C ARG A 58 0.67 14.27 8.89
N THR A 59 0.26 15.07 9.88
CA THR A 59 1.14 15.59 10.94
C THR A 59 0.89 14.95 12.30
N ASN A 60 -0.23 14.24 12.46
CA ASN A 60 -0.65 13.63 13.73
C ASN A 60 -0.23 12.15 13.81
N TRP A 61 1.06 11.89 13.71
CA TRP A 61 1.64 10.56 13.87
C TRP A 61 2.19 10.37 15.28
N SER A 62 2.12 9.13 15.77
CA SER A 62 2.81 8.71 17.00
C SER A 62 4.33 8.85 16.86
N ILE A 63 5.09 8.72 17.96
CA ILE A 63 6.55 8.81 17.90
C ILE A 63 7.14 7.67 17.06
N GLU A 64 6.59 6.46 17.19
CA GLU A 64 7.02 5.26 16.44
C GLU A 64 6.69 5.44 14.94
N ASP A 65 5.46 5.84 14.62
CA ASP A 65 5.05 6.11 13.23
C ASP A 65 5.87 7.20 12.56
N ARG A 66 6.31 8.22 13.32
CA ARG A 66 7.20 9.28 12.79
C ARG A 66 8.56 8.72 12.38
N GLN A 67 9.10 7.75 13.10
CA GLN A 67 10.38 7.12 12.73
C GLN A 67 10.22 6.34 11.42
N ILE A 68 9.10 5.63 11.26
CA ILE A 68 8.77 4.92 10.01
C ILE A 68 8.58 5.91 8.87
N LEU A 69 7.85 7.01 9.08
CA LEU A 69 7.64 8.08 8.12
C LEU A 69 8.97 8.70 7.65
N ASP A 70 9.90 8.93 8.57
CA ASP A 70 11.22 9.48 8.25
C ASP A 70 12.05 8.50 7.40
N ASP A 71 11.97 7.20 7.67
CA ASP A 71 12.61 6.17 6.83
C ASP A 71 11.96 6.08 5.44
N ILE A 72 10.63 6.09 5.36
CA ILE A 72 9.89 6.14 4.09
C ILE A 72 10.36 7.33 3.25
N ARG A 73 10.44 8.53 3.85
CA ARG A 73 10.89 9.74 3.14
C ARG A 73 12.32 9.64 2.64
N ARG A 74 13.23 9.07 3.44
CA ARG A 74 14.62 8.81 3.02
C ARG A 74 14.71 7.85 1.85
N GLN A 75 13.86 6.82 1.84
CA GLN A 75 13.86 5.83 0.76
C GLN A 75 13.16 6.34 -0.49
N MET A 76 12.18 7.23 -0.36
CA MET A 76 11.56 7.90 -1.51
C MET A 76 12.55 8.81 -2.26
N ASP A 77 13.57 9.34 -1.58
CA ASP A 77 14.65 10.11 -2.21
C ASP A 77 15.52 9.22 -3.11
N GLY A 78 15.15 9.17 -4.40
CA GLY A 78 15.75 8.29 -5.41
C GLY A 78 15.16 6.88 -5.47
N GLY A 79 14.09 6.60 -4.72
CA GLY A 79 13.39 5.31 -4.73
C GLY A 79 12.14 5.26 -5.60
N ARG A 80 11.49 4.10 -5.61
CA ARG A 80 10.24 3.84 -6.33
C ARG A 80 9.21 3.21 -5.40
N LEU A 81 7.94 3.50 -5.66
CA LEU A 81 6.81 2.90 -4.98
C LEU A 81 6.37 1.65 -5.75
N ILE A 82 6.46 0.50 -5.11
CA ILE A 82 6.17 -0.81 -5.69
C ILE A 82 5.02 -1.45 -4.93
N CYS A 83 3.98 -1.86 -5.63
CA CYS A 83 2.91 -2.68 -5.10
C CYS A 83 2.84 -3.97 -5.92
N ARG A 84 2.74 -5.13 -5.26
CA ARG A 84 2.64 -6.45 -5.92
C ARG A 84 3.68 -6.70 -7.05
N GLY A 85 4.90 -6.21 -6.88
CA GLY A 85 5.99 -6.40 -7.84
C GLY A 85 5.97 -5.48 -9.07
N ALA A 86 5.06 -4.50 -9.11
CA ALA A 86 4.99 -3.50 -10.16
C ALA A 86 5.00 -2.08 -9.58
N GLU A 87 5.50 -1.12 -10.37
CA GLU A 87 5.44 0.29 -9.99
C GLU A 87 3.98 0.75 -9.94
N ILE A 88 3.62 1.52 -8.90
CA ILE A 88 2.23 1.93 -8.71
C ILE A 88 1.74 2.80 -9.86
N GLN A 89 0.58 2.47 -10.40
CA GLN A 89 -0.08 3.26 -11.46
C GLN A 89 -1.60 3.17 -11.33
N GLY A 90 -2.29 4.29 -11.59
CA GLY A 90 -3.75 4.32 -11.64
C GLY A 90 -4.44 4.29 -10.27
N ASN A 91 -5.65 3.74 -10.26
CA ASN A 91 -6.61 3.83 -9.15
C ASN A 91 -6.25 2.91 -7.98
N ALA A 92 -6.47 3.36 -6.74
CA ALA A 92 -6.10 2.60 -5.54
C ALA A 92 -6.80 1.23 -5.43
N GLN A 93 -8.07 1.17 -5.82
CA GLN A 93 -8.88 -0.05 -5.76
C GLN A 93 -8.34 -1.19 -6.65
N HIS A 94 -7.60 -0.88 -7.73
CA HIS A 94 -7.00 -1.93 -8.56
C HIS A 94 -5.90 -2.70 -7.84
N TRP A 95 -5.24 -2.06 -6.88
CA TRP A 95 -4.15 -2.64 -6.11
C TRP A 95 -4.62 -3.28 -4.80
N ALA A 96 -5.88 -3.06 -4.43
CA ALA A 96 -6.45 -3.55 -3.18
C ALA A 96 -6.73 -5.06 -3.22
N VAL A 97 -6.47 -5.72 -2.10
CA VAL A 97 -6.94 -7.09 -1.80
C VAL A 97 -8.16 -6.95 -0.91
N LEU A 98 -9.19 -7.76 -1.14
CA LEU A 98 -10.28 -7.88 -0.18
C LEU A 98 -9.84 -8.82 0.94
N GLU A 99 -9.82 -8.30 2.16
CA GLU A 99 -9.54 -9.08 3.38
C GLU A 99 -10.73 -9.03 4.33
N GLU A 100 -10.72 -9.90 5.34
CA GLU A 100 -11.76 -10.04 6.34
C GLU A 100 -11.12 -10.05 7.73
N THR A 101 -11.65 -9.26 8.66
CA THR A 101 -11.21 -9.28 10.06
C THR A 101 -11.63 -10.58 10.73
N GLU A 102 -11.06 -10.87 11.91
CA GLU A 102 -11.48 -12.01 12.74
C GLU A 102 -12.98 -11.98 13.10
N SER A 103 -13.58 -10.79 13.11
CA SER A 103 -15.00 -10.56 13.38
C SER A 103 -15.90 -10.74 12.15
N GLY A 104 -15.34 -11.03 10.97
CA GLY A 104 -16.10 -11.20 9.72
C GLY A 104 -16.36 -9.89 8.96
N GLU A 105 -15.65 -8.81 9.27
CA GLU A 105 -15.81 -7.52 8.59
C GLU A 105 -14.84 -7.39 7.43
N ALA A 106 -15.35 -7.14 6.23
CA ALA A 106 -14.51 -7.02 5.04
C ALA A 106 -13.91 -5.61 4.89
N TYR A 107 -12.65 -5.53 4.45
CA TYR A 107 -11.96 -4.28 4.15
C TYR A 107 -11.05 -4.44 2.93
N TRP A 108 -10.71 -3.32 2.29
CA TRP A 108 -9.69 -3.28 1.25
C TRP A 108 -8.32 -3.08 1.90
N TYR A 109 -7.34 -3.87 1.49
CA TYR A 109 -5.96 -3.77 1.95
C TYR A 109 -5.00 -3.51 0.80
N VAL A 110 -4.13 -2.51 0.95
CA VAL A 110 -3.07 -2.19 -0.02
C VAL A 110 -1.74 -2.02 0.71
N ALA A 111 -0.79 -2.89 0.41
CA ALA A 111 0.60 -2.75 0.86
C ALA A 111 1.48 -2.17 -0.26
N VAL A 112 2.18 -1.08 0.04
CA VAL A 112 3.10 -0.41 -0.90
C VAL A 112 4.48 -0.39 -0.29
N ARG A 113 5.48 -0.85 -1.05
CA ARG A 113 6.89 -0.81 -0.65
C ARG A 113 7.59 0.36 -1.30
N VAL A 114 8.28 1.16 -0.51
CA VAL A 114 9.21 2.17 -1.00
C VAL A 114 10.56 1.48 -1.15
N ILE A 115 11.04 1.28 -2.37
CA ILE A 115 12.32 0.60 -2.59
C ILE A 115 13.29 1.59 -3.25
N LYS A 116 14.34 1.94 -2.52
CA LYS A 116 15.50 2.62 -3.11
C LYS A 116 16.39 1.59 -3.82
N PRO A 117 16.76 1.80 -5.10
CA PRO A 117 17.79 0.99 -5.74
C PRO A 117 19.06 1.00 -4.89
N GLN A 118 19.67 -0.17 -4.69
CA GLN A 118 20.90 -0.27 -3.92
C GLN A 118 22.02 0.51 -4.63
N GLU A 119 22.64 1.44 -3.92
CA GLU A 119 23.86 2.13 -4.37
C GLU A 119 25.07 1.20 -4.10
N GLY A 120 25.25 0.17 -4.93
CA GLY A 120 26.40 -0.73 -4.85
C GLY A 120 26.34 -1.85 -5.89
N GLY A 121 27.33 -2.08 -6.77
CA GLY A 121 28.66 -1.51 -6.85
C GLY A 121 28.99 -1.05 -8.27
N LEU A 122 29.76 0.04 -8.35
CA LEU A 122 30.64 0.23 -9.48
C LEU A 122 31.58 -0.98 -9.48
N CYS A 123 31.30 -1.97 -10.33
CA CYS A 123 32.38 -2.81 -10.81
C CYS A 123 33.35 -1.84 -11.50
N ALA A 124 34.40 -1.48 -10.79
CA ALA A 124 35.63 -1.00 -11.42
C ALA A 124 36.18 -2.17 -12.24
N SER A 125 35.58 -2.44 -13.40
CA SER A 125 36.21 -3.20 -14.46
C SER A 125 36.82 -2.20 -15.44
N ASP A 126 37.74 -1.38 -14.91
CA ASP A 126 38.70 -0.64 -15.72
C ASP A 126 40.05 -1.33 -15.59
N GLY A 127 40.48 -1.95 -16.68
CA GLY A 127 41.86 -2.33 -16.97
C GLY A 127 42.24 -3.74 -16.55
N VAL A 128 42.29 -4.67 -17.52
CA VAL A 128 43.53 -5.03 -18.23
C VAL A 128 43.14 -5.90 -19.44
N CYS A 129 43.56 -5.45 -20.63
CA CYS A 129 43.60 -6.20 -21.88
C CYS A 129 44.68 -7.29 -21.86
#